data_AF-A0AAN5CXQ0-F1
#
_entry.id   AF-A0AAN5CXQ0-F1
#
_cell.length_a   1.000
_cell.length_b   1.000
_cell.length_c   1.000
_cell.angle_alpha   90.00
_cell.angle_beta   90.00
_cell.angle_gamma   90.00
#
_symmetry.space_group_name_H-M   'P 1'
#
loop_
_entity.id
_entity.type
_entity.pdbx_description
1 polymer ?
#
loop_
_entity_poly.entity_id
_entity_poly.type
_entity_poly.pdbx_seq_one_letter_code
_entity_poly.pdbx_strand_id
1 'polypeptide(L)'
;MMFLHGGGFEEGDTNTYGDINICENIVSRDVIFVTVAYRLGYLGFFTTDDDACPGNFGLWDQTAALRWVNDNIEAFGGNKNNITLLGQSAGAVSTEMLHLSPHSTGLFHKMIVMAGTADIKFVTEKSAF
;
A
#
# COMPACT_ATOMS: atom_id res chain seq x y z
N MET A 1 -10.65 -2.62 5.08
CA MET A 1 -9.20 -2.58 5.38
C MET A 1 -8.46 -2.90 4.09
N MET A 2 -7.45 -2.13 3.72
CA MET A 2 -6.63 -2.36 2.53
C MET A 2 -5.17 -2.56 2.94
N PHE A 3 -4.59 -3.70 2.58
CA PHE A 3 -3.26 -4.13 3.01
C PHE A 3 -2.24 -4.04 1.89
N LEU A 4 -1.10 -3.41 2.21
CA LEU A 4 0.11 -3.34 1.38
C LEU A 4 1.16 -4.29 1.95
N HIS A 5 1.60 -5.25 1.14
CA HIS A 5 2.60 -6.23 1.56
C HIS A 5 3.99 -5.59 1.75
N GLY A 6 4.85 -6.28 2.51
CA GLY A 6 6.26 -5.93 2.66
C GLY A 6 7.12 -6.45 1.51
N GLY A 7 8.41 -6.70 1.76
CA GLY A 7 9.33 -7.26 0.77
C GLY A 7 10.32 -6.26 0.16
N GLY A 8 10.65 -5.20 0.91
CA GLY A 8 11.73 -4.27 0.53
C GLY A 8 11.52 -3.54 -0.79
N PHE A 9 10.28 -3.50 -1.31
CA PHE A 9 9.93 -3.03 -2.66
C PHE A 9 10.43 -3.91 -3.82
N GLU A 10 11.09 -5.04 -3.54
CA GLU A 10 11.68 -5.94 -4.53
C GLU A 10 10.89 -7.24 -4.70
N GLU A 11 10.21 -7.68 -3.64
CA GLU A 11 9.48 -8.95 -3.60
C GLU A 11 8.14 -8.81 -2.86
N GLY A 12 7.39 -9.91 -2.83
CA GLY A 12 6.11 -10.03 -2.15
C GLY A 12 4.91 -10.11 -3.10
N ASP A 13 3.77 -10.51 -2.55
CA ASP A 13 2.53 -10.68 -3.30
C ASP A 13 1.30 -10.53 -2.40
N THR A 14 0.11 -10.69 -2.98
CA THR A 14 -1.18 -10.60 -2.27
C THR A 14 -1.53 -11.84 -1.45
N ASN A 15 -0.76 -12.92 -1.57
CA ASN A 15 -1.03 -14.22 -0.95
C ASN A 15 -0.05 -14.59 0.17
N THR A 16 0.96 -13.75 0.44
CA THR A 16 2.06 -14.00 1.37
C THR A 16 1.58 -14.39 2.78
N TYR A 17 0.39 -13.93 3.21
CA TYR A 17 -0.18 -14.24 4.53
C TYR A 17 -1.31 -15.29 4.50
N GLY A 18 -1.69 -15.78 3.32
CA GLY A 18 -2.75 -16.76 3.11
C GLY A 18 -4.16 -16.22 3.39
N ASP A 19 -5.11 -16.62 2.56
CA ASP A 19 -6.53 -16.28 2.70
C ASP A 19 -7.16 -16.86 3.98
N ILE A 20 -6.83 -18.11 4.33
CA ILE A 20 -7.40 -18.80 5.52
C ILE A 20 -7.14 -18.00 6.80
N ASN A 21 -5.88 -17.63 7.07
CA ASN A 21 -5.52 -16.91 8.29
C ASN A 21 -6.18 -15.52 8.35
N ILE A 22 -6.24 -14.81 7.22
CA ILE A 22 -6.91 -13.52 7.11
C ILE A 22 -8.41 -13.68 7.39
N CYS A 23 -9.04 -14.70 6.81
CA CYS A 23 -10.45 -14.97 7.00
C CYS A 23 -10.78 -15.29 8.46
N GLU A 24 -10.05 -16.21 9.08
CA GLU A 24 -10.30 -16.67 10.45
C GLU A 24 -10.03 -15.60 11.50
N ASN A 25 -8.98 -14.79 11.33
CA ASN A 25 -8.54 -13.85 12.37
C ASN A 25 -9.01 -12.42 12.17
N ILE A 26 -9.27 -12.01 10.92
CA ILE A 26 -9.59 -10.62 10.57
C ILE A 26 -11.03 -10.53 10.05
N VAL A 27 -11.34 -11.18 8.93
CA VAL A 27 -12.66 -11.08 8.27
C VAL A 27 -13.79 -11.56 9.18
N SER A 28 -13.53 -12.55 10.04
CA SER A 28 -14.46 -13.02 11.09
C SER A 28 -14.96 -11.93 12.05
N ARG A 29 -14.31 -10.75 12.07
CA ARG A 29 -14.68 -9.57 12.85
C ARG A 29 -15.52 -8.56 12.07
N ASP A 30 -16.22 -9.03 11.03
CA ASP A 30 -17.12 -8.22 10.19
C ASP A 30 -16.40 -7.04 9.50
N VAL A 31 -15.27 -7.37 8.85
CA VAL A 31 -14.49 -6.40 8.07
C VAL A 31 -14.20 -6.94 6.67
N ILE A 32 -14.25 -6.05 5.68
CA ILE A 32 -13.73 -6.36 4.35
C ILE A 32 -12.22 -6.16 4.36
N PHE A 33 -11.48 -7.15 3.89
CA PHE A 33 -10.02 -7.12 3.78
C PHE A 33 -9.60 -7.20 2.32
N VAL A 34 -8.89 -6.19 1.83
CA VAL A 34 -8.42 -6.08 0.45
C VAL A 34 -6.90 -6.18 0.45
N THR A 35 -6.32 -7.16 -0.25
CA THR A 35 -4.88 -7.23 -0.51
C THR A 35 -4.62 -6.75 -1.94
N VAL A 36 -3.55 -5.97 -2.15
CA VAL A 36 -3.23 -5.42 -3.46
C VAL A 36 -1.79 -5.69 -3.85
N ALA A 37 -1.58 -6.00 -5.13
CA ALA A 37 -0.27 -6.05 -5.74
C ALA A 37 0.08 -4.66 -6.28
N TYR A 38 1.38 -4.37 -6.33
CA TYR A 38 1.93 -3.17 -6.96
C TYR A 38 3.25 -3.54 -7.65
N ARG A 39 3.70 -2.74 -8.61
CA ARG A 39 4.98 -2.99 -9.29
C ARG A 39 6.15 -2.94 -8.30
N LEU A 40 7.10 -3.85 -8.49
CA LEU A 40 8.26 -4.05 -7.64
C LEU A 40 9.57 -3.83 -8.41
N GLY A 41 10.66 -3.65 -7.66
CA GLY A 41 12.02 -3.45 -8.11
C GLY A 41 12.13 -2.40 -9.19
N TYR A 42 12.94 -2.69 -10.21
CA TYR A 42 13.17 -1.80 -11.34
C TYR A 42 11.86 -1.34 -12.01
N LEU A 43 10.86 -2.21 -12.15
CA LEU A 43 9.59 -1.86 -12.80
C LEU A 43 8.71 -0.93 -11.94
N GLY A 44 8.90 -0.94 -10.62
CA GLY A 44 8.12 -0.14 -9.68
C GLY A 44 8.78 1.18 -9.29
N PHE A 45 10.11 1.23 -9.27
CA PHE A 45 10.82 2.33 -8.59
C PHE A 45 11.98 2.93 -9.38
N PHE A 46 12.27 2.44 -10.59
CA PHE A 46 13.25 3.10 -11.46
C PHE A 46 12.87 4.55 -11.76
N THR A 47 13.84 5.46 -11.69
CA THR A 47 13.68 6.88 -12.01
C THR A 47 14.90 7.38 -12.77
N THR A 48 14.69 8.35 -13.66
CA THR A 48 15.76 9.13 -14.32
C THR A 48 16.03 10.46 -13.62
N ASP A 49 15.36 10.75 -12.50
CA ASP A 49 15.42 12.03 -11.76
C ASP A 49 15.06 13.23 -12.66
N ASP A 50 14.24 12.99 -13.71
CA ASP A 50 13.69 13.96 -14.64
C ASP A 50 12.27 13.56 -15.08
N ASP A 51 11.66 14.35 -15.98
CA ASP A 51 10.29 14.13 -16.44
C ASP A 51 10.13 12.92 -17.38
N ALA A 52 11.21 12.33 -17.90
CA ALA A 52 11.12 11.18 -18.80
C ALA A 52 10.73 9.91 -18.04
N CYS A 53 11.20 9.77 -16.79
CA CYS A 53 10.86 8.67 -15.89
C CYS A 53 10.89 9.17 -14.43
N PRO A 54 9.81 9.79 -13.93
CA PRO A 54 9.80 10.39 -12.59
C PRO A 54 9.84 9.36 -11.44
N GLY A 55 9.62 8.08 -11.72
CA GLY A 55 9.66 6.98 -10.76
C GLY A 55 8.42 6.83 -9.88
N ASN A 56 8.59 6.13 -8.76
CA ASN A 56 7.53 5.84 -7.77
C ASN A 56 6.29 5.14 -8.33
N PHE A 57 6.43 4.42 -9.43
CA PHE A 57 5.34 3.71 -10.08
C PHE A 57 4.61 2.71 -9.17
N GLY A 58 5.33 2.05 -8.26
CA GLY A 58 4.71 1.20 -7.24
C GLY A 58 3.79 1.98 -6.30
N LEU A 59 4.17 3.20 -5.87
CA LEU A 59 3.29 4.07 -5.06
C LEU A 59 2.09 4.59 -5.87
N TRP A 60 2.27 4.83 -7.17
CA TRP A 60 1.18 5.19 -8.06
C TRP A 60 0.18 4.05 -8.24
N ASP A 61 0.65 2.81 -8.34
CA ASP A 61 -0.22 1.62 -8.38
C ASP A 61 -1.04 1.50 -7.10
N GLN A 62 -0.40 1.69 -5.94
CA GLN A 62 -1.09 1.67 -4.64
C GLN A 62 -2.12 2.80 -4.52
N THR A 63 -1.80 4.00 -5.03
CA THR A 63 -2.75 5.13 -5.09
C THR A 63 -3.94 4.81 -6.00
N ALA A 64 -3.69 4.20 -7.16
CA ALA A 64 -4.74 3.77 -8.08
C ALA A 64 -5.63 2.68 -7.46
N ALA A 65 -5.03 1.74 -6.74
CA ALA A 65 -5.75 0.71 -6.01
C ALA A 65 -6.61 1.30 -4.88
N LEU A 66 -6.10 2.29 -4.14
CA LEU A 66 -6.88 3.04 -3.14
C LEU A 66 -8.09 3.73 -3.76
N ARG A 67 -7.93 4.36 -4.93
CA ARG A 67 -9.05 4.98 -5.65
C ARG A 67 -10.08 3.94 -6.05
N TRP A 68 -9.64 2.82 -6.62
CA TRP A 68 -10.52 1.72 -6.98
C TRP A 68 -11.30 1.22 -5.76
N VAL A 69 -10.64 1.00 -4.63
CA VAL A 69 -11.32 0.60 -3.38
C VAL A 69 -12.31 1.68 -2.95
N ASN A 70 -11.92 2.96 -2.92
CA ASN A 70 -12.81 4.05 -2.52
C ASN A 70 -14.09 4.12 -3.38
N ASP A 71 -13.95 3.95 -4.70
CA ASP A 71 -15.03 4.04 -5.67
C ASP A 71 -15.94 2.79 -5.67
N ASN A 72 -15.43 1.63 -5.28
CA ASN A 72 -16.13 0.34 -5.46
C ASN A 72 -16.50 -0.39 -4.17
N ILE A 73 -15.90 -0.07 -3.01
CA ILE A 73 -16.03 -0.89 -1.81
C ILE A 73 -17.47 -0.99 -1.29
N GLU A 74 -18.31 0.01 -1.58
CA GLU A 74 -19.73 0.01 -1.22
C GLU A 74 -20.49 -1.15 -1.92
N ALA A 75 -20.09 -1.55 -3.12
CA ALA A 75 -20.69 -2.69 -3.83
C ALA A 75 -20.40 -4.05 -3.16
N PHE A 76 -19.36 -4.11 -2.33
CA PHE A 76 -19.00 -5.29 -1.54
C PHE A 76 -19.55 -5.23 -0.10
N GLY A 77 -20.37 -4.22 0.22
CA GLY A 77 -20.92 -4.00 1.57
C GLY A 77 -19.99 -3.21 2.51
N GLY A 78 -18.92 -2.61 1.99
CA GLY A 78 -18.01 -1.80 2.79
C GLY A 78 -18.41 -0.34 2.88
N ASN A 79 -17.68 0.42 3.70
CA ASN A 79 -17.89 1.85 3.90
C ASN A 79 -16.66 2.63 3.41
N LYS A 80 -16.82 3.38 2.30
CA LYS A 80 -15.73 4.20 1.74
C LYS A 80 -15.24 5.29 2.69
N ASN A 81 -16.09 5.76 3.61
CA ASN A 81 -15.75 6.76 4.63
C ASN A 81 -15.07 6.16 5.88
N ASN A 82 -14.75 4.85 5.85
CA ASN A 82 -14.09 4.17 6.97
C ASN A 82 -13.04 3.16 6.47
N ILE A 83 -12.27 3.56 5.46
CA ILE A 83 -11.14 2.77 4.96
C ILE A 83 -9.93 2.94 5.90
N THR A 84 -9.43 1.81 6.41
CA THR A 84 -8.12 1.72 7.07
C THR A 84 -7.10 1.19 6.08
N LEU A 85 -6.04 1.95 5.81
CA LEU A 85 -4.85 1.50 5.08
C LEU A 85 -3.86 0.89 6.07
N LEU A 86 -3.22 -0.20 5.69
CA LEU A 86 -2.25 -0.86 6.57
C LEU A 86 -1.15 -1.52 5.75
N GLY A 87 0.02 -1.66 6.34
CA GLY A 87 1.11 -2.38 5.72
C GLY A 87 2.23 -2.74 6.69
N GLN A 88 3.08 -3.65 6.25
CA GLN A 88 4.21 -4.17 7.01
C GLN A 88 5.52 -3.94 6.27
N SER A 89 6.60 -3.57 6.99
CA SER A 89 7.91 -3.28 6.39
C SER A 89 7.80 -2.25 5.25
N ALA A 90 8.19 -2.58 4.01
CA ALA A 90 8.02 -1.72 2.83
C ALA A 90 6.55 -1.29 2.60
N GLY A 91 5.57 -2.12 2.97
CA GLY A 91 4.16 -1.75 2.94
C GLY A 91 3.79 -0.73 4.04
N ALA A 92 4.49 -0.75 5.18
CA ALA A 92 4.32 0.25 6.23
C ALA A 92 4.88 1.60 5.78
N VAL A 93 6.06 1.59 5.15
CA VAL A 93 6.64 2.76 4.48
C VAL A 93 5.66 3.32 3.45
N SER A 94 5.13 2.46 2.57
CA SER A 94 4.13 2.83 1.57
C SER A 94 2.89 3.47 2.20
N THR A 95 2.39 2.89 3.28
CA THR A 95 1.23 3.40 4.03
C THR A 95 1.47 4.83 4.51
N GLU A 96 2.65 5.11 5.06
CA GLU A 96 3.01 6.46 5.52
C GLU A 96 3.26 7.43 4.35
N MET A 97 3.93 6.99 3.28
CA MET A 97 4.12 7.80 2.06
C MET A 97 2.78 8.22 1.44
N LEU A 98 1.79 7.32 1.42
CA LEU A 98 0.42 7.62 0.97
C LEU A 98 -0.35 8.49 1.97
N HIS A 99 0.01 8.50 3.25
CA HIS A 99 -0.56 9.46 4.18
C HIS A 99 -0.04 10.89 3.94
N LEU A 100 1.24 11.02 3.60
CA LEU A 100 1.89 12.29 3.30
C LEU A 100 1.54 12.84 1.91
N SER A 101 1.20 11.97 0.96
CA SER A 101 0.93 12.35 -0.43
C SER A 101 -0.40 13.11 -0.58
N PRO A 102 -0.43 14.26 -1.29
CA PRO A 102 -1.68 14.95 -1.61
C PRO A 102 -2.57 14.13 -2.55
N HIS A 103 -2.01 13.17 -3.31
CA HIS A 103 -2.76 12.39 -4.30
C HIS A 103 -3.67 11.32 -3.69
N SER A 104 -3.48 11.01 -2.42
CA SER A 104 -4.26 10.01 -1.65
C SER A 104 -5.11 10.64 -0.56
N THR A 105 -5.14 11.98 -0.49
CA THR A 105 -5.98 12.72 0.47
C THR A 105 -7.45 12.32 0.32
N GLY A 106 -8.08 11.97 1.44
CA GLY A 106 -9.49 11.57 1.51
C GLY A 106 -9.80 10.15 1.02
N LEU A 107 -8.82 9.38 0.53
CA LEU A 107 -9.06 8.01 0.08
C LEU A 107 -9.12 7.00 1.24
N PHE A 108 -8.51 7.33 2.38
CA PHE A 108 -8.54 6.52 3.60
C PHE A 108 -8.55 7.42 4.85
N HIS A 109 -8.91 6.82 5.98
CA HIS A 109 -9.30 7.55 7.20
C HIS A 109 -8.47 7.15 8.43
N LYS A 110 -7.82 5.99 8.35
CA LYS A 110 -7.00 5.41 9.42
C LYS A 110 -5.80 4.71 8.80
N MET A 111 -4.68 4.67 9.52
CA MET A 111 -3.51 3.92 9.10
C MET A 111 -2.98 3.01 10.20
N ILE A 112 -2.44 1.85 9.82
CA ILE A 112 -1.68 0.96 10.71
C ILE A 112 -0.32 0.70 10.05
N VAL A 113 0.73 1.15 10.73
CA VAL A 113 2.10 1.16 10.22
C VAL A 113 2.91 0.13 11.00
N MET A 114 3.21 -1.02 10.40
CA MET A 114 3.84 -2.16 11.08
C MET A 114 5.33 -2.29 10.70
N ALA A 115 6.22 -1.82 11.57
CA ALA A 115 7.67 -1.97 11.44
C ALA A 115 8.28 -1.37 10.14
N GLY A 116 7.90 -0.13 9.81
CA GLY A 116 8.53 0.68 8.76
C GLY A 116 7.98 2.11 8.79
N THR A 117 8.74 3.11 8.35
CA THR A 117 8.30 4.51 8.28
C THR A 117 8.81 5.20 7.00
N ALA A 118 8.29 6.36 6.63
CA ALA A 118 8.73 7.08 5.44
C ALA A 118 10.18 7.60 5.54
N ASP A 119 10.72 7.74 6.75
CA ASP A 119 12.05 8.32 7.02
C ASP A 119 13.17 7.27 7.18
N ILE A 120 12.89 5.98 6.99
CA ILE A 120 13.96 4.95 7.12
C ILE A 120 14.97 5.12 5.97
N LYS A 121 16.25 5.15 6.34
CA LYS A 121 17.39 5.33 5.43
C LYS A 121 17.42 4.37 4.23
N PHE A 122 16.98 3.12 4.43
CA PHE A 122 16.86 2.14 3.35
C PHE A 122 16.01 2.64 2.17
N VAL A 123 15.07 3.56 2.42
CA VAL A 123 14.16 4.13 1.41
C VAL A 123 14.59 5.54 0.99
N THR A 124 15.21 6.30 1.89
CA THR A 124 15.54 7.72 1.66
C THR A 124 16.98 7.97 1.20
N GLU A 125 17.88 6.98 1.27
CA GLU A 125 19.24 7.12 0.75
C GLU A 125 19.27 6.94 -0.77
N LYS A 126 19.77 7.98 -1.48
CA LYS A 126 19.97 7.98 -2.96
C LYS A 126 20.86 6.83 -3.47
N SER A 127 21.55 6.10 -2.60
CA SER A 127 22.42 4.96 -2.95
C SER A 127 21.73 3.60 -2.88
N ALA A 128 20.44 3.53 -2.54
CA ALA A 128 19.70 2.28 -2.43
C ALA A 128 19.21 1.72 -3.79
N PHE A 129 19.27 2.50 -4.88
CA PHE A 129 18.87 2.12 -6.23
C PHE A 129 19.77 2.74 -7.30
#